data_AF-A0A9E2XPZ8-F1
#
_entry.id   AF-A0A9E2XPZ8-F1
#
_cell.length_a   1.000
_cell.length_b   1.000
_cell.length_c   1.000
_cell.angle_alpha   90.00
_cell.angle_beta   90.00
_cell.angle_gamma   90.00
#
_symmetry.space_group_name_H-M   'P 1'
#
loop_
_entity.id
_entity.type
_entity.pdbx_description
1 polymer ?
#
loop_
_entity_poly.entity_id
_entity_poly.type
_entity_poly.pdbx_seq_one_letter_code
_entity_poly.pdbx_strand_id
1 'polypeptide(L)' 'VSKPWTDFELLSAIQQALSLRELTLENQRLADEVRLQRGLLSAHDAELRRLERMEPGLTRVKWGQDGSFILEDPGDVRL' A
#
# COMPACT_ATOMS: atom_id res chain seq x y z
N VAL A 1 10.23 -17.53 10.01
CA VAL A 1 10.08 -18.99 9.79
C VAL A 1 11.33 -19.50 9.09
N SER A 2 12.08 -20.41 9.70
CA SER A 2 13.38 -20.92 9.20
C SER A 2 13.23 -22.27 8.51
N LYS A 3 13.78 -22.43 7.30
CA LYS A 3 13.62 -23.66 6.49
C LYS A 3 14.28 -24.87 7.15
N PRO A 4 13.72 -26.09 7.02
CA PRO A 4 12.45 -26.46 6.37
C PRO A 4 11.25 -26.17 7.29
N TRP A 5 10.18 -25.59 6.75
CA TRP A 5 9.03 -25.13 7.53
C TRP A 5 8.01 -26.24 7.71
N THR A 6 7.25 -26.21 8.81
CA THR A 6 6.01 -26.98 8.92
C THR A 6 4.84 -26.18 8.36
N ASP A 7 3.84 -26.86 7.77
CA ASP A 7 2.66 -26.21 7.20
C ASP A 7 1.92 -25.36 8.24
N PHE A 8 1.86 -25.83 9.49
CA PHE A 8 1.24 -25.12 10.59
C PHE A 8 1.95 -23.78 10.89
N GLU A 9 3.27 -23.78 10.99
CA GLU A 9 4.04 -22.56 11.25
C GLU A 9 3.90 -21.55 10.11
N LEU A 10 3.89 -22.03 8.87
CA LEU A 10 3.68 -21.17 7.71
C LEU A 10 2.28 -20.54 7.72
N LEU A 11 1.24 -21.35 7.90
CA LEU A 11 -0.15 -20.87 7.96
C LEU A 11 -0.37 -19.91 9.12
N SER A 12 0.21 -20.19 10.28
CA SER A 12 0.13 -19.30 11.45
C SER A 12 0.84 -17.97 11.19
N ALA A 13 2.04 -18.00 10.60
CA ALA A 13 2.78 -16.79 10.27
C ALA A 13 2.05 -15.92 9.23
N ILE A 14 1.43 -16.54 8.22
CA ILE A 14 0.62 -15.82 7.22
C ILE A 14 -0.60 -15.18 7.88
N GLN A 15 -1.34 -15.91 8.71
CA GLN A 15 -2.50 -15.37 9.43
C GLN A 15 -2.11 -14.17 10.29
N GLN A 16 -1.03 -14.30 11.08
CA GLN A 16 -0.52 -13.20 11.92
C GLN A 16 -0.13 -11.98 11.07
N ALA A 17 0.54 -12.19 9.94
CA ALA A 17 0.93 -11.12 9.04
C ALA A 17 -0.28 -10.39 8.44
N LEU A 18 -1.32 -11.15 8.05
CA LEU A 18 -2.57 -10.58 7.52
C LEU A 18 -3.31 -9.78 8.59
N SER A 19 -3.47 -10.31 9.81
CA SER A 19 -4.11 -9.60 10.91
C SER A 19 -3.34 -8.33 11.32
N LEU A 20 -2.02 -8.39 11.36
CA LEU A 20 -1.18 -7.22 11.64
C LEU A 20 -1.34 -6.16 10.53
N ARG A 21 -1.41 -6.58 9.27
CA ARG A 21 -1.63 -5.69 8.14
C ARG A 21 -3.00 -5.00 8.25
N GLU A 22 -4.06 -5.73 8.56
CA GLU A 22 -5.40 -5.18 8.75
C GLU A 22 -5.42 -4.12 9.86
N LEU A 23 -4.86 -4.44 11.03
CA LEU A 23 -4.72 -3.51 12.15
C LEU A 23 -3.95 -2.24 11.73
N THR A 24 -2.86 -2.41 11.00
CA THR A 24 -2.01 -1.30 10.56
C THR A 24 -2.75 -0.39 9.59
N LEU A 25 -3.48 -0.97 8.63
CA LEU A 25 -4.27 -0.20 7.66
C LEU A 25 -5.41 0.57 8.32
N GLU A 26 -6.09 -0.04 9.29
CA GLU A 26 -7.17 0.63 10.01
C GLU A 26 -6.64 1.78 10.90
N ASN A 27 -5.50 1.57 11.58
CA ASN A 27 -4.84 2.64 12.33
C ASN A 27 -4.46 3.82 11.42
N GLN A 28 -3.89 3.53 10.24
CA GLN A 28 -3.57 4.57 9.25
C GLN A 28 -4.82 5.32 8.78
N ARG A 29 -5.91 4.60 8.50
CA ARG A 29 -7.20 5.19 8.09
C ARG A 29 -7.73 6.15 9.17
N LEU A 30 -7.74 5.72 10.43
CA LEU A 30 -8.17 6.54 11.57
C LEU A 30 -7.27 7.76 11.76
N ALA A 31 -5.95 7.59 11.64
CA ALA A 31 -5.01 8.69 11.74
C ALA A 31 -5.21 9.73 10.63
N ASP A 32 -5.52 9.30 9.40
CA ASP A 32 -5.84 10.19 8.29
C ASP A 32 -7.13 10.98 8.54
N GLU A 33 -8.16 10.32 9.07
CA GLU A 33 -9.43 10.96 9.44
C GLU A 33 -9.21 12.07 10.49
N VAL A 34 -8.39 11.79 11.52
CA VAL A 34 -8.00 12.79 12.53
C VAL A 34 -7.18 13.93 11.92
N ARG A 35 -6.26 13.64 10.98
CA ARG A 35 -5.47 14.69 10.31
C ARG A 35 -6.36 15.60 9.47
N LEU A 36 -7.34 15.05 8.75
CA LEU A 36 -8.32 15.84 8.00
C LEU A 36 -9.12 16.76 8.91
N GLN A 37 -9.65 16.23 10.01
CA GLN A 37 -10.39 17.02 11.01
C GLN A 37 -9.56 18.16 11.59
N ARG A 38 -8.24 17.94 11.76
CA ARG A 38 -7.29 18.95 12.27
C ARG A 38 -6.75 19.89 11.19
N GLY A 39 -7.16 19.74 9.93
CA GLY A 39 -6.64 20.52 8.80
C GLY A 39 -5.17 20.21 8.45
N LEU A 40 -4.66 19.06 8.89
CA LEU A 40 -3.28 18.60 8.66
C LEU A 40 -3.14 17.69 7.43
N LEU A 41 -4.24 17.40 6.73
CA LEU A 41 -4.27 16.65 5.47
C LEU A 41 -5.21 17.38 4.51
N SER A 42 -4.77 17.62 3.27
CA SER A 42 -5.65 18.22 2.26
C SER A 42 -6.67 17.19 1.75
N ALA A 43 -7.80 17.66 1.22
CA ALA A 43 -8.78 16.77 0.58
C ALA A 43 -8.18 16.00 -0.61
N HIS A 44 -7.24 16.62 -1.34
CA HIS A 44 -6.52 15.96 -2.43
C HIS A 44 -5.65 14.81 -1.94
N ASP A 45 -4.86 15.04 -0.89
CA ASP A 45 -3.98 14.01 -0.33
C ASP A 45 -4.79 12.84 0.28
N ALA A 46 -5.93 13.15 0.90
CA ALA A 46 -6.84 12.13 1.40
C ALA A 46 -7.40 11.25 0.29
N GLU A 47 -7.77 11.84 -0.84
CA GLU A 47 -8.30 11.10 -1.98
C GLU A 47 -7.23 10.24 -2.66
N LEU A 48 -6.01 10.75 -2.83
CA LEU A 48 -4.89 9.94 -3.32
C LEU A 48 -4.64 8.72 -2.43
N ARG A 49 -4.64 8.90 -1.11
CA ARG A 49 -4.48 7.77 -0.16
C ARG A 49 -5.63 6.77 -0.25
N ARG A 50 -6.87 7.25 -0.45
CA ARG A 50 -8.05 6.40 -0.62
C ARG A 50 -7.93 5.56 -1.89
N LEU A 51 -7.56 6.19 -3.01
CA LEU A 51 -7.38 5.53 -4.30
C LEU A 51 -6.29 4.46 -4.24
N GLU A 52 -5.11 4.78 -3.68
CA GLU A 52 -4.01 3.82 -3.55
C GLU A 52 -4.38 2.62 -2.64
N ARG A 53 -5.26 2.82 -1.65
CA ARG A 53 -5.76 1.74 -0.79
C ARG A 53 -6.70 0.80 -1.55
N MET A 54 -7.56 1.37 -2.40
CA MET A 54 -8.53 0.62 -3.22
C MET A 54 -7.82 -0.10 -4.37
N GLU A 55 -6.86 0.56 -5.01
CA GLU A 55 -6.13 0.10 -6.18
C GLU A 55 -4.62 0.36 -5.98
N PRO A 56 -3.89 -0.60 -5.38
CA PRO A 56 -2.46 -0.45 -5.13
C PRO A 56 -1.68 -0.19 -6.42
N GLY A 57 -0.88 0.89 -6.43
CA GLY A 57 -0.08 1.31 -7.57
C GLY A 57 -0.75 2.33 -8.48
N LEU A 58 -2.07 2.57 -8.36
CA LEU A 58 -2.79 3.50 -9.24
C LEU A 58 -2.23 4.93 -9.16
N THR A 59 -1.82 5.37 -7.97
CA THR A 59 -1.35 6.76 -7.76
C THR A 59 0.16 6.92 -8.00
N ARG A 60 0.87 5.84 -8.33
CA ARG A 60 2.33 5.85 -8.50
C ARG A 60 2.70 6.07 -9.97
N VAL A 61 3.06 7.30 -10.31
CA VAL A 61 3.50 7.66 -11.66
C VAL A 61 5.00 7.91 -11.69
N LYS A 62 5.70 7.29 -12.64
CA LYS A 62 7.11 7.58 -12.94
C LYS A 62 7.18 8.73 -13.96
N TRP A 63 7.83 9.82 -13.58
CA TRP A 63 7.99 11.00 -14.43
C TRP A 63 9.42 11.09 -14.97
N GLY A 64 9.56 11.44 -16.24
CA GLY A 64 10.83 11.82 -16.87
C GLY A 64 11.28 13.23 -16.46
N GLN A 65 12.55 13.57 -16.68
CA GLN A 65 13.11 14.90 -16.36
C GLN A 65 12.47 16.03 -17.18
N ASP A 66 11.82 15.68 -18.27
CA ASP A 66 11.09 16.57 -19.19
C ASP A 66 9.59 16.68 -18.86
N GLY A 67 9.11 16.00 -17.81
CA GLY A 67 7.69 15.98 -17.42
C GLY A 67 6.84 14.98 -18.21
N SER A 68 7.43 14.14 -19.05
CA SER A 68 6.75 12.99 -19.64
C SER A 68 6.44 11.93 -18.58
N PHE A 69 5.40 11.12 -18.78
CA PHE A 69 5.16 9.93 -17.94
C PHE A 69 5.76 8.70 -18.62
N ILE A 70 6.46 7.88 -17.84
CA ILE A 70 7.13 6.67 -18.33
C ILE A 70 6.15 5.51 -18.20
N LEU A 71 5.70 4.98 -19.34
CA LEU A 71 4.99 3.70 -19.39
C LEU A 71 6.03 2.57 -19.45
N GLU A 72 6.03 1.71 -18.44
CA GLU A 72 6.77 0.45 -18.51
C GLU A 72 5.92 -0.55 -19.29
N ASP A 73 6.51 -1.22 -20.29
CA ASP A 73 5.81 -2.26 -21.05
C ASP A 73 5.50 -3.43 -20.08
N PRO A 74 4.25 -3.87 -19.96
CA PRO A 74 3.89 -5.01 -19.11
C PRO A 74 4.63 -6.32 -19.48
N GLY A 75 5.30 -6.41 -20.63
CA GLY A 75 6.13 -7.54 -21.05
C GLY A 75 7.54 -7.63 -20.45
N ASP A 76 8.05 -6.56 -19.82
CA ASP A 76 9.45 -6.48 -19.34
C ASP A 76 9.63 -6.83 -17.84
N VAL A 77 8.56 -7.26 -17.16
CA VAL A 77 8.62 -7.70 -15.77
C VAL A 77 9.30 -9.07 -15.70
N ARG A 78 10.61 -9.10 -15.46
CA ARG A 78 11.32 -10.33 -15.10
C ARG A 78 10.85 -10.79 -13.72
N LEU A 79 10.04 -11.86 -13.69
CA LEU A 79 9.62 -12.58 -12.49
C LEU A 79 10.80 -13.19 -11.74
#